data_AF-A0A656G6M0-F1
#
_entry.id   AF-A0A656G6M0-F1
#
_cell.length_a   1.000
_cell.length_b   1.000
_cell.length_c   1.000
_cell.angle_alpha   90.00
_cell.angle_beta   90.00
_cell.angle_gamma   90.00
#
_symmetry.space_group_name_H-M   'P 1'
#
loop_
_entity.id
_entity.type
_entity.pdbx_description
1 polymer ?
#
loop_
_entity_poly.entity_id
_entity_poly.type
_entity_poly.pdbx_seq_one_letter_code
_entity_poly.pdbx_strand_id
1 'polypeptide(L)'
;PPPQPYVTVNRMIKPVRLQDTGNLHPYLAPGIGFTEETTAQWYARFDEKPLPPVDAGQACPRSGCWFSSAQFGSRRHFDEGELMPAFNHIKSKKTQWFWAGMPS
;
A
#
# COMPACT_ATOMS: atom_id res chain seq x y z
N PRO A 1 -8.08 1.46 13.57
CA PRO A 1 -8.01 1.09 12.13
C PRO A 1 -9.41 1.29 11.51
N PRO A 2 -9.54 1.65 10.23
CA PRO A 2 -10.84 1.76 9.58
C PRO A 2 -11.57 0.41 9.56
N PRO A 3 -12.92 0.37 9.61
CA PRO A 3 -13.65 -0.89 9.57
C PRO A 3 -13.47 -1.60 8.21
N GLN A 4 -13.27 -2.92 8.25
CA GLN A 4 -12.97 -3.75 7.06
C GLN A 4 -13.95 -3.56 5.90
N PRO A 5 -15.29 -3.51 6.11
CA PRO A 5 -16.22 -3.31 5.01
C PRO A 5 -15.96 -2.01 4.21
N TYR A 6 -15.62 -0.91 4.91
CA TYR A 6 -15.31 0.34 4.23
C TYR A 6 -14.00 0.27 3.44
N VAL A 7 -12.98 -0.40 3.96
CA VAL A 7 -11.72 -0.61 3.23
C VAL A 7 -11.95 -1.47 1.99
N THR A 8 -12.72 -2.55 2.13
CA THR A 8 -13.04 -3.46 1.03
C THR A 8 -13.82 -2.76 -0.08
N VAL A 9 -14.88 -2.01 0.26
CA VAL A 9 -15.64 -1.21 -0.72
C VAL A 9 -14.75 -0.13 -1.34
N ASN A 10 -13.98 0.59 -0.52
CA ASN A 10 -13.08 1.64 -1.00
C ASN A 10 -12.05 1.12 -2.01
N ARG A 11 -11.48 -0.08 -1.79
CA ARG A 11 -10.58 -0.75 -2.73
C ARG A 11 -11.27 -0.98 -4.09
N MET A 12 -12.52 -1.45 -4.10
CA MET A 12 -13.26 -1.74 -5.33
C MET A 12 -13.60 -0.48 -6.13
N ILE A 13 -14.03 0.59 -5.44
CA ILE A 13 -14.45 1.82 -6.11
C ILE A 13 -13.28 2.74 -6.44
N LYS A 14 -12.08 2.52 -5.87
CA LYS A 14 -10.89 3.40 -6.04
C LYS A 14 -10.61 3.82 -7.49
N PRO A 15 -10.68 2.92 -8.50
CA PRO A 15 -10.40 3.28 -9.90
C PRO A 15 -11.40 4.28 -10.50
N VAL A 16 -12.61 4.38 -9.96
CA VAL A 16 -13.69 5.26 -10.46
C VAL A 16 -13.94 6.48 -9.57
N ARG A 17 -13.13 6.69 -8.52
CA ARG A 17 -13.28 7.86 -7.63
C ARG A 17 -12.85 9.12 -8.35
N LEU A 18 -13.71 10.14 -8.33
CA LEU A 18 -13.29 11.51 -8.62
C LEU A 18 -12.48 12.03 -7.44
N GLN A 19 -11.17 12.24 -7.63
CA GLN A 19 -10.25 12.68 -6.56
C GLN A 19 -9.68 14.08 -6.82
N ASP A 20 -9.84 14.61 -8.03
CA ASP A 20 -9.32 15.92 -8.42
C ASP A 20 -10.42 16.98 -8.43
N THR A 21 -11.14 17.08 -7.31
CA THR A 21 -12.19 18.09 -7.12
C THR A 21 -11.66 19.39 -6.52
N GLY A 22 -10.34 19.49 -6.28
CA GLY A 22 -9.77 20.52 -5.41
C GLY A 22 -10.28 20.37 -3.97
N ASN A 23 -10.64 21.47 -3.33
CA ASN A 23 -11.24 21.49 -2.01
C ASN A 23 -12.70 21.01 -2.05
N LEU A 24 -13.10 20.11 -1.14
CA LEU A 24 -14.50 19.67 -1.02
C LEU A 24 -15.48 20.84 -0.78
N HIS A 25 -15.03 21.91 -0.11
CA HIS A 25 -15.84 23.09 0.20
C HIS A 25 -15.20 24.36 -0.41
N PRO A 26 -15.30 24.60 -1.72
CA PRO A 26 -14.56 25.67 -2.40
C PRO A 26 -15.05 27.09 -2.05
N TYR A 27 -16.23 27.23 -1.45
CA TYR A 27 -16.87 28.52 -1.18
C TYR A 27 -16.80 28.98 0.29
N LEU A 28 -16.11 28.25 1.16
CA LEU A 28 -15.91 28.69 2.55
C LEU A 28 -14.74 29.66 2.65
N ALA A 29 -14.81 30.59 3.60
CA ALA A 29 -13.72 31.50 3.89
C ALA A 29 -12.44 30.72 4.22
N PRO A 30 -11.24 31.18 3.79
CA PRO A 30 -9.98 30.53 4.13
C PRO A 30 -9.85 30.26 5.63
N GLY A 31 -9.57 29.01 6.00
CA GLY A 31 -9.48 28.57 7.40
C GLY A 31 -10.79 28.04 8.01
N ILE A 32 -11.91 28.07 7.27
CA ILE A 32 -13.17 27.42 7.66
C ILE A 32 -13.44 26.24 6.72
N GLY A 33 -13.47 25.02 7.27
CA GLY A 33 -13.79 23.79 6.52
C GLY A 33 -12.57 23.02 6.03
N PHE A 34 -12.74 22.30 4.92
CA PHE A 34 -11.65 21.54 4.32
C PHE A 34 -10.66 22.50 3.64
N THR A 35 -9.40 22.11 3.65
CA THR A 35 -8.30 22.62 2.83
C THR A 35 -8.02 21.58 1.74
N GLU A 36 -7.16 21.89 0.77
CA GLU A 36 -6.70 20.89 -0.19
C GLU A 36 -6.03 19.69 0.51
N GLU A 37 -5.19 19.96 1.51
CA GLU A 37 -4.52 18.91 2.29
C GLU A 37 -5.52 18.02 3.04
N THR A 38 -6.45 18.63 3.78
CA THR A 38 -7.43 17.85 4.56
C THR A 38 -8.46 17.17 3.65
N THR A 39 -8.72 17.71 2.46
CA THR A 39 -9.50 17.04 1.41
C THR A 39 -8.76 15.79 0.92
N ALA A 40 -7.45 15.89 0.64
CA ALA A 40 -6.64 14.74 0.24
C ALA A 40 -6.62 13.66 1.34
N GLN A 41 -6.49 14.06 2.61
CA GLN A 41 -6.58 13.14 3.75
C GLN A 41 -7.96 12.48 3.84
N TRP A 42 -9.04 13.23 3.57
CA TRP A 42 -10.40 12.70 3.57
C TRP A 42 -10.60 11.66 2.45
N TYR A 43 -10.03 11.90 1.27
CA TYR A 43 -10.03 10.91 0.18
C TYR A 43 -9.20 9.67 0.56
N ALA A 44 -8.02 9.84 1.13
CA ALA A 44 -7.15 8.71 1.50
C ALA A 44 -7.62 7.93 2.75
N ARG A 45 -8.65 8.38 3.47
CA ARG A 45 -9.00 7.86 4.80
C ARG A 45 -9.25 6.34 4.89
N PHE A 46 -9.71 5.73 3.80
CA PHE A 46 -9.98 4.29 3.70
C PHE A 46 -9.05 3.57 2.71
N ASP A 47 -8.04 4.28 2.20
CA ASP A 47 -7.05 3.67 1.35
C ASP A 47 -6.21 2.71 2.19
N GLU A 48 -5.96 1.52 1.64
CA GLU A 48 -5.02 0.62 2.27
C GLU A 48 -3.63 1.25 2.27
N LYS A 49 -3.04 1.33 3.45
CA LYS A 49 -1.66 1.76 3.58
C LYS A 49 -0.78 0.73 2.86
N PRO A 50 0.18 1.16 2.04
CA PRO A 50 1.15 0.25 1.46
C PRO A 50 1.85 -0.50 2.59
N LEU A 51 2.01 -1.82 2.41
CA LEU A 51 2.80 -2.60 3.36
C LEU A 51 4.25 -2.12 3.33
N PRO A 52 4.89 -1.96 4.50
CA PRO A 52 6.31 -1.63 4.53
C PRO A 52 7.10 -2.75 3.84
N PRO A 53 8.26 -2.43 3.23
CA PRO A 53 9.15 -3.44 2.70
C PRO A 53 9.61 -4.38 3.83
N VAL A 54 9.83 -5.64 3.48
CA VAL A 54 10.27 -6.67 4.40
C VAL A 54 11.71 -7.06 4.06
N ASP A 55 12.60 -7.03 5.04
CA ASP A 55 13.98 -7.41 4.81
C ASP A 55 14.12 -8.93 4.67
N ALA A 56 15.07 -9.38 3.84
CA ALA A 56 15.38 -10.79 3.73
C ALA A 56 15.82 -11.39 5.08
N GLY A 57 15.32 -12.58 5.38
CA GLY A 57 15.46 -13.27 6.66
C GLY A 57 14.33 -12.97 7.65
N GLN A 58 13.44 -12.02 7.36
CA GLN A 58 12.23 -11.81 8.14
C GLN A 58 11.07 -12.66 7.61
N ALA A 59 10.12 -12.97 8.49
CA ALA A 59 8.90 -13.67 8.15
C ALA A 59 7.95 -12.77 7.34
N CYS A 60 7.29 -13.34 6.34
CA CYS A 60 6.32 -12.65 5.52
C CYS A 60 5.11 -12.23 6.38
N PRO A 61 4.73 -10.95 6.40
CA PRO A 61 3.65 -10.46 7.26
C PRO A 61 2.25 -10.77 6.71
N ARG A 62 2.14 -11.18 5.44
CA ARG A 62 0.86 -11.47 4.78
C ARG A 62 1.06 -12.33 3.53
N SER A 63 0.24 -13.37 3.38
CA SER A 63 0.20 -14.18 2.16
C SER A 63 -0.13 -13.36 0.92
N GLY A 64 0.61 -13.54 -0.16
CA GLY A 64 0.36 -12.92 -1.45
C GLY A 64 1.59 -12.82 -2.34
N CYS A 65 1.50 -12.05 -3.43
CA CYS A 65 2.63 -11.81 -4.32
C CYS A 65 3.54 -10.71 -3.76
N TRP A 66 4.84 -10.99 -3.72
CA TRP A 66 5.89 -10.04 -3.39
C TRP A 66 6.95 -10.02 -4.48
N PHE A 67 7.69 -8.93 -4.59
CA PHE A 67 8.83 -8.81 -5.51
C PHE A 67 10.01 -8.10 -4.82
N SER A 68 11.21 -8.27 -5.36
CA SER A 68 12.39 -7.56 -4.88
C SER A 68 13.07 -6.82 -6.03
N SER A 69 13.45 -5.56 -5.80
CA SER A 69 14.26 -4.78 -6.75
C SER A 69 15.68 -5.33 -6.91
N ALA A 70 16.12 -6.19 -5.99
CA ALA A 70 17.45 -6.79 -6.01
C ALA A 70 17.63 -7.84 -7.12
N GLN A 71 16.54 -8.42 -7.67
CA GLN A 71 16.63 -9.38 -8.76
C GLN A 71 15.44 -9.25 -9.73
N PHE A 72 15.75 -9.15 -11.03
CA PHE A 72 14.75 -9.16 -12.09
C PHE A 72 14.00 -10.50 -12.12
N GLY A 73 12.67 -10.47 -12.29
CA GLY A 73 11.85 -11.68 -12.28
C GLY A 73 11.68 -12.32 -10.91
N SER A 74 12.00 -11.62 -9.82
CA SER A 74 11.86 -12.13 -8.44
C SER A 74 10.41 -12.22 -7.93
N ARG A 75 9.43 -11.71 -8.69
CA ARG A 75 8.03 -11.69 -8.28
C ARG A 75 7.53 -13.12 -8.04
N ARG A 76 7.08 -13.40 -6.82
CA ARG A 76 6.56 -14.72 -6.44
C ARG A 76 5.59 -14.63 -5.28
N HIS A 77 4.83 -15.70 -5.07
CA HIS A 77 3.95 -15.84 -3.92
C HIS A 77 4.74 -16.23 -2.66
N PHE A 78 4.31 -15.71 -1.52
CA PHE A 78 4.76 -16.11 -0.19
C PHE A 78 3.56 -16.36 0.70
N ASP A 79 3.68 -17.31 1.62
CA ASP A 79 2.70 -17.50 2.69
C ASP A 79 3.05 -16.69 3.94
N GLU A 80 2.03 -16.27 4.70
CA GLU A 80 2.23 -15.59 5.99
C GLU A 80 3.09 -16.46 6.92
N GLY A 81 4.13 -15.87 7.49
CA GLY A 81 5.13 -16.56 8.31
C GLY A 81 6.32 -17.14 7.53
N GLU A 82 6.26 -17.25 6.20
CA GLU A 82 7.37 -17.77 5.39
C GLU A 82 8.59 -16.82 5.44
N LEU A 83 9.79 -17.37 5.61
CA LEU A 83 11.02 -16.56 5.60
C LEU A 83 11.33 -16.05 4.20
N MET A 84 11.45 -14.73 4.07
CA MET A 84 11.75 -14.10 2.79
C MET A 84 13.25 -14.25 2.48
N PRO A 85 13.67 -14.87 1.35
CA PRO A 85 15.07 -15.20 1.14
C PRO A 85 15.88 -13.98 0.71
N ALA A 86 17.19 -14.07 0.94
CA ALA A 86 18.18 -13.21 0.33
C ALA A 86 18.68 -13.83 -0.98
N PHE A 87 19.09 -13.03 -1.95
CA PHE A 87 19.75 -13.56 -3.14
C PHE A 87 21.23 -13.77 -2.86
N ASN A 88 21.79 -14.94 -3.17
CA ASN A 88 23.17 -15.31 -2.84
C ASN A 88 24.24 -14.32 -3.34
N HIS A 89 23.97 -13.59 -4.42
CA HIS A 89 24.87 -12.59 -5.00
C HIS A 89 24.75 -11.20 -4.32
N ILE A 90 23.83 -11.03 -3.37
CA ILE A 90 23.52 -9.76 -2.70
C ILE A 90 23.47 -10.00 -1.19
N LYS A 91 24.14 -9.16 -0.41
CA LYS A 91 24.06 -9.25 1.05
C LYS A 91 22.60 -9.18 1.50
N SER A 92 22.18 -10.02 2.44
CA SER A 92 20.79 -10.08 2.96
C SER A 92 20.23 -8.72 3.35
N LYS A 93 21.04 -7.85 3.98
CA LYS A 93 20.67 -6.46 4.32
C LYS A 93 20.33 -5.54 3.12
N LYS A 94 20.55 -5.98 1.88
CA LYS A 94 20.19 -5.26 0.65
C LYS A 94 19.02 -5.89 -0.10
N THR A 95 18.56 -7.07 0.31
CA THR A 95 17.39 -7.71 -0.32
C THR A 95 16.15 -7.31 0.47
N GLN A 96 15.35 -6.43 -0.11
CA GLN A 96 14.05 -6.04 0.42
C GLN A 96 12.94 -6.55 -0.48
N TRP A 97 11.84 -6.99 0.13
CA TRP A 97 10.66 -7.49 -0.54
C TRP A 97 9.52 -6.49 -0.40
N PHE A 98 8.86 -6.20 -1.52
CA PHE A 98 7.78 -5.23 -1.65
C PHE A 98 6.50 -5.95 -2.05
N TRP A 99 5.39 -5.56 -1.42
CA TRP A 99 4.07 -6.14 -1.69
C TRP A 99 3.61 -5.81 -3.12
N ALA A 100 3.20 -6.83 -3.87
CA ALA A 100 2.68 -6.69 -5.23
C ALA A 100 1.16 -6.87 -5.34
N GLY A 101 0.48 -7.31 -4.27
CA GLY A 101 -0.95 -7.62 -4.27
C GLY A 101 -1.26 -9.10 -4.08
N MET A 102 -2.55 -9.43 -4.10
CA MET A 102 -2.99 -10.83 -4.15
C MET A 102 -2.74 -11.41 -5.55
N PRO A 103 -2.51 -12.73 -5.66
CA PRO A 103 -2.53 -13.39 -6.97
C PRO A 103 -3.88 -13.13 -7.65
N SER A 104 -3.83 -12.72 -8.91
CA SER A 104 -4.98 -12.54 -9.80
C SER A 104 -5.61 -13.85 -10.19
#